data_AF-A0AAE1PXA9-F1
#
_entry.id   AF-A0AAE1PXA9-F1
#
_cell.length_a   1.000
_cell.length_b   1.000
_cell.length_c   1.000
_cell.angle_alpha   90.00
_cell.angle_beta   90.00
_cell.angle_gamma   90.00
#
_symmetry.space_group_name_H-M   'P 1'
#
loop_
_entity.id
_entity.type
_entity.pdbx_description
1 polymer ?
#
loop_
_entity_poly.entity_id
_entity_poly.type
_entity_poly.pdbx_seq_one_letter_code
_entity_poly.pdbx_strand_id
1 'polypeptide(L)'
;MSPPQLSNKKGNIHKNKKNTFNKREYYNQKLKSTYGTQNAGHGLDDHQKKKIMRQFERLKKKELKKEATQMTEGGVDNVEAGMDSTLTSEEQSPFTQPVQKKKKGSMQRARASYHLQIEKKKEKEEHYQNKKREIEEANKIYKEKRLQRFKKLSKKTNKGQPVMSGRIELMLEQLESEMKE
;
A
#
# COMPACT_ATOMS: atom_id res chain seq x y z
N MET A 1 65.10 -42.67 -18.73
CA MET A 1 65.42 -41.60 -17.76
C MET A 1 64.29 -40.58 -17.84
N SER A 2 63.48 -40.47 -16.79
CA SER A 2 62.33 -39.54 -16.76
C SER A 2 62.74 -38.22 -16.11
N PRO A 3 62.30 -37.05 -16.63
CA PRO A 3 62.66 -35.76 -16.05
C PRO A 3 61.95 -35.52 -14.69
N PRO A 4 62.59 -34.81 -13.74
CA PRO A 4 62.04 -34.59 -12.41
C PRO A 4 60.95 -33.50 -12.43
N GLN A 5 59.85 -33.75 -11.71
CA GLN A 5 58.76 -32.79 -11.57
C GLN A 5 59.10 -31.70 -10.54
N LEU A 6 59.06 -30.44 -10.98
CA LEU A 6 59.19 -29.27 -10.11
C LEU A 6 57.86 -29.01 -9.38
N SER A 7 57.89 -29.11 -8.06
CA SER A 7 56.76 -28.88 -7.16
C SER A 7 56.58 -27.38 -6.88
N ASN A 8 55.45 -26.81 -7.32
CA ASN A 8 55.08 -25.42 -7.05
C ASN A 8 54.49 -25.27 -5.63
N LYS A 9 55.32 -24.92 -4.64
CA LYS A 9 54.87 -24.44 -3.32
C LYS A 9 54.27 -23.03 -3.47
N LYS A 10 52.94 -22.92 -3.48
CA LYS A 10 52.24 -21.63 -3.30
C LYS A 10 52.39 -21.20 -1.84
N GLY A 11 53.23 -20.20 -1.60
CA GLY A 11 53.40 -19.55 -0.30
C GLY A 11 52.10 -18.90 0.17
N ASN A 12 51.66 -19.29 1.37
CA ASN A 12 50.47 -18.77 2.02
C ASN A 12 50.83 -17.48 2.78
N ILE A 13 50.72 -16.33 2.13
CA ILE A 13 50.96 -15.02 2.77
C ILE A 13 49.70 -14.62 3.55
N HIS A 14 49.69 -14.91 4.85
CA HIS A 14 48.72 -14.34 5.79
C HIS A 14 48.94 -12.83 5.92
N LYS A 15 48.16 -12.03 5.18
CA LYS A 15 48.12 -10.57 5.38
C LYS A 15 47.17 -10.25 6.53
N ASN A 16 47.74 -9.84 7.66
CA ASN A 16 47.03 -9.19 8.76
C ASN A 16 46.31 -7.93 8.25
N LYS A 17 45.02 -8.06 7.92
CA LYS A 17 44.19 -6.92 7.53
C LYS A 17 43.79 -6.17 8.80
N LYS A 18 44.35 -4.98 8.99
CA LYS A 18 43.83 -3.99 9.93
C LYS A 18 42.35 -3.74 9.56
N ASN A 19 41.44 -3.76 10.54
CA ASN A 19 40.02 -3.46 10.36
C ASN A 19 39.83 -1.99 9.94
N THR A 20 40.06 -1.69 8.67
CA THR A 20 39.73 -0.38 8.10
C THR A 20 38.24 -0.32 7.83
N PHE A 21 37.58 0.74 8.31
CA PHE A 21 36.16 0.97 8.09
C PHE A 21 35.79 0.89 6.61
N ASN A 22 34.97 -0.09 6.25
CA ASN A 22 34.52 -0.29 4.88
C ASN A 22 33.39 0.70 4.57
N LYS A 23 33.76 1.89 4.06
CA LYS A 23 32.81 2.95 3.69
C LYS A 23 31.69 2.43 2.79
N ARG A 24 31.99 1.49 1.87
CA ARG A 24 31.02 0.91 0.93
C ARG A 24 29.94 0.09 1.64
N GLU A 25 30.32 -0.73 2.60
CA GLU A 25 29.37 -1.50 3.42
C GLU A 25 28.49 -0.57 4.26
N TYR A 26 29.06 0.48 4.84
CA TYR A 26 28.31 1.48 5.60
C TYR A 26 27.25 2.19 4.75
N TYR A 27 27.63 2.67 3.56
CA TYR A 27 26.67 3.33 2.66
C TYR A 27 25.56 2.38 2.20
N ASN A 28 25.91 1.12 1.89
CA ASN A 28 24.91 0.11 1.53
C ASN A 28 23.94 -0.17 2.68
N GLN A 29 24.42 -0.25 3.92
CA GLN A 29 23.58 -0.47 5.08
C GLN A 29 22.65 0.73 5.37
N LYS A 30 23.17 1.96 5.22
CA LYS A 30 22.39 3.19 5.38
C LYS A 30 21.30 3.33 4.32
N LEU A 31 21.64 3.09 3.05
CA LEU A 31 20.69 3.16 1.93
C LEU A 31 19.64 2.04 1.97
N LYS A 32 20.02 0.85 2.48
CA LYS A 32 19.09 -0.26 2.69
C LYS A 32 17.97 0.09 3.69
N SER A 33 18.26 0.93 4.69
CA SER A 33 17.24 1.36 5.66
C SER A 33 16.25 2.37 5.05
N THR A 34 16.69 3.22 4.12
CA THR A 34 15.87 4.32 3.58
C THR A 34 15.12 3.92 2.31
N TYR A 35 15.77 3.21 1.39
CA TYR A 35 15.22 2.92 0.06
C TYR A 35 14.96 1.42 -0.17
N GLY A 36 15.45 0.55 0.71
CA GLY A 36 15.37 -0.90 0.54
C GLY A 36 16.33 -1.43 -0.54
N THR A 37 16.28 -2.73 -0.84
CA THR A 37 17.03 -3.34 -1.95
C THR A 37 16.06 -3.96 -2.95
N GLN A 38 16.46 -4.08 -4.23
CA GLN A 38 15.62 -4.69 -5.27
C GLN A 38 15.10 -6.09 -4.87
N ASN A 39 15.87 -6.84 -4.07
CA ASN A 39 15.51 -8.19 -3.64
C ASN A 39 14.72 -8.23 -2.31
N ALA A 40 14.73 -7.16 -1.50
CA ALA A 40 14.12 -7.14 -0.16
C ALA A 40 12.92 -6.17 -0.02
N GLY A 41 12.52 -5.49 -1.11
CA GLY A 41 11.44 -4.50 -1.08
C GLY A 41 11.88 -3.14 -0.54
N HIS A 42 10.96 -2.15 -0.52
CA HIS A 42 11.22 -0.82 0.02
C HIS A 42 11.37 -0.85 1.56
N GLY A 43 12.37 -0.17 2.10
CA GLY A 43 12.64 -0.13 3.56
C GLY A 43 11.45 0.38 4.40
N LEU A 44 10.56 1.16 3.78
CA LEU A 44 9.29 1.62 4.37
C LEU A 44 8.31 0.47 4.63
N ASP A 45 8.20 -0.48 3.71
CA ASP A 45 7.27 -1.62 3.84
C ASP A 45 7.73 -2.54 4.96
N ASP A 46 9.03 -2.75 5.09
CA ASP A 46 9.65 -3.46 6.21
C ASP A 46 9.37 -2.77 7.55
N HIS A 47 9.42 -1.44 7.59
CA HIS A 47 9.06 -0.66 8.78
C HIS A 47 7.59 -0.82 9.15
N GLN A 48 6.69 -0.79 8.17
CA GLN A 48 5.26 -1.01 8.39
C GLN A 48 4.98 -2.43 8.87
N LYS A 49 5.58 -3.44 8.23
CA LYS A 49 5.47 -4.85 8.62
C LYS A 49 5.97 -5.08 10.04
N LYS A 50 7.14 -4.53 10.40
CA LYS A 50 7.67 -4.58 11.78
C LYS A 50 6.75 -3.89 12.78
N LYS A 51 6.12 -2.77 12.42
CA LYS A 51 5.14 -2.08 13.27
C LYS A 51 3.91 -2.93 13.53
N ILE A 52 3.36 -3.57 12.49
CA ILE A 52 2.22 -4.50 12.59
C ILE A 52 2.59 -5.70 13.47
N MET A 53 3.75 -6.33 13.22
CA MET A 53 4.23 -7.45 14.03
C MET A 53 4.37 -7.11 15.52
N ARG A 54 4.97 -5.94 15.83
CA ARG A 54 5.08 -5.48 17.23
C ARG A 54 3.73 -5.26 17.87
N GLN A 55 2.75 -4.74 17.14
CA GLN A 55 1.38 -4.57 17.65
C GLN A 55 0.74 -5.92 17.95
N PHE A 56 0.87 -6.88 17.02
CA PHE A 56 0.37 -8.24 17.19
C PHE A 56 0.98 -8.93 18.41
N GLU A 57 2.30 -8.91 18.57
CA GLU A 57 2.98 -9.47 19.74
C GLU A 57 2.53 -8.81 21.05
N ARG A 58 2.27 -7.50 21.01
CA ARG A 58 1.76 -6.76 22.18
C ARG A 58 0.35 -7.18 22.57
N LEU A 59 -0.50 -7.51 21.58
CA LEU A 59 -1.83 -8.04 21.82
C LEU A 59 -1.76 -9.48 22.35
N LYS A 60 -0.97 -10.34 21.72
CA LYS A 60 -0.73 -11.72 22.19
C LYS A 60 -0.23 -11.75 23.64
N LYS A 61 0.70 -10.87 24.00
CA LYS A 61 1.22 -10.77 25.37
C LYS A 61 0.16 -10.26 26.36
N LYS A 62 -0.78 -9.42 25.92
CA LYS A 62 -1.91 -8.97 26.75
C LYS A 62 -2.94 -10.09 26.95
N GLU A 63 -3.20 -10.89 25.92
CA GLU A 63 -4.07 -12.08 26.01
C GLU A 63 -3.51 -13.08 27.01
N LEU A 64 -2.24 -13.47 26.88
CA LEU A 64 -1.57 -14.37 27.83
C LEU A 64 -1.61 -13.85 29.27
N LYS A 65 -1.49 -12.53 29.47
CA LYS A 65 -1.61 -11.93 30.80
C LYS A 65 -3.04 -11.98 31.33
N LYS A 66 -4.05 -11.73 30.49
CA LYS A 66 -5.46 -11.82 30.89
C LYS A 66 -5.85 -13.26 31.23
N GLU A 67 -5.39 -14.23 30.44
CA GLU A 67 -5.56 -15.66 30.73
C GLU A 67 -4.90 -16.03 32.06
N ALA A 68 -3.66 -15.56 32.30
CA ALA A 68 -2.99 -15.80 33.57
C ALA A 68 -3.73 -15.17 34.77
N THR A 69 -4.30 -13.96 34.61
CA THR A 69 -5.09 -13.30 35.66
C THR A 69 -6.45 -13.97 35.89
N GLN A 70 -7.10 -14.49 34.84
CA GLN A 70 -8.35 -15.24 34.96
C GLN A 70 -8.18 -16.57 35.70
N MET A 71 -6.98 -17.17 35.69
CA MET A 71 -6.67 -18.37 36.47
C MET A 71 -6.34 -18.09 37.94
N THR A 72 -6.21 -16.81 38.35
CA THR A 72 -5.87 -16.43 39.74
C THR A 72 -7.01 -15.73 40.49
N GLU A 73 -8.10 -15.35 39.84
CA GLU A 73 -9.22 -14.62 40.45
C GLU A 73 -10.55 -15.30 40.14
N GLY A 74 -10.75 -16.49 40.72
CA GLY A 74 -12.08 -17.08 40.87
C GLY A 74 -12.79 -16.47 42.08
N GLY A 75 -13.64 -15.46 41.85
CA GLY A 75 -14.60 -14.98 42.85
C GLY A 75 -15.05 -13.55 42.60
N VAL A 76 -16.12 -13.36 41.81
CA VAL A 76 -17.51 -13.13 42.28
C VAL A 76 -18.42 -12.99 41.07
N ASP A 77 -19.51 -13.75 41.10
CA ASP A 77 -20.63 -13.69 40.18
C ASP A 77 -21.29 -12.30 40.16
N ASN A 78 -21.74 -11.86 38.99
CA ASN A 78 -22.93 -11.03 38.92
C ASN A 78 -23.67 -11.22 37.59
N VAL A 79 -24.73 -12.02 37.70
CA VAL A 79 -25.83 -12.18 36.76
C VAL A 79 -26.80 -11.03 37.05
N GLU A 80 -27.15 -10.22 36.05
CA GLU A 80 -28.55 -9.99 35.70
C GLU A 80 -28.71 -9.12 34.46
N ALA A 81 -29.35 -9.72 33.47
CA ALA A 81 -29.94 -9.08 32.33
C ALA A 81 -31.42 -8.81 32.64
N GLY A 82 -31.88 -7.58 32.40
CA GLY A 82 -33.30 -7.19 32.36
C GLY A 82 -33.38 -5.80 31.72
N MET A 83 -33.59 -5.65 30.41
CA MET A 83 -34.86 -5.77 29.67
C MET A 83 -35.89 -4.74 30.15
N ASP A 84 -35.67 -3.47 29.80
CA ASP A 84 -36.61 -2.38 30.04
C ASP A 84 -37.63 -2.28 28.88
N SER A 85 -38.85 -2.69 29.23
CA SER A 85 -40.16 -2.38 28.68
C SER A 85 -40.28 -1.04 27.90
N THR A 86 -40.33 -1.12 26.56
CA THR A 86 -40.99 -0.10 25.73
C THR A 86 -42.44 -0.49 25.46
N LEU A 87 -43.41 0.30 25.96
CA LEU A 87 -44.72 0.59 25.35
C LEU A 87 -45.58 1.46 26.30
N THR A 88 -45.91 2.68 25.88
CA THR A 88 -47.09 3.51 26.24
C THR A 88 -46.87 4.89 25.60
N SER A 89 -47.40 5.10 24.41
CA SER A 89 -48.70 5.73 24.09
C SER A 89 -48.61 7.26 24.08
N GLU A 90 -48.98 7.79 22.92
CA GLU A 90 -49.06 9.18 22.54
C GLU A 90 -50.09 9.93 23.40
N GLU A 91 -49.76 11.14 23.84
CA GLU A 91 -50.76 12.18 24.09
C GLU A 91 -50.14 13.57 23.86
N GLN A 92 -50.90 14.40 23.13
CA GLN A 92 -50.52 15.70 22.60
C GLN A 92 -50.57 16.78 23.67
N SER A 93 -49.59 17.69 23.69
CA SER A 93 -49.68 18.99 24.36
C SER A 93 -48.90 20.06 23.58
N PRO A 94 -49.49 21.24 23.26
CA PRO A 94 -48.82 22.32 22.54
C PRO A 94 -48.18 23.31 23.52
N PHE A 95 -47.09 22.89 24.17
CA PHE A 95 -46.20 23.81 24.87
C PHE A 95 -44.76 23.44 24.54
N THR A 96 -44.22 24.07 23.49
CA THR A 96 -42.88 23.78 22.97
C THR A 96 -41.80 24.41 23.86
N GLN A 97 -41.55 23.81 25.01
CA GLN A 97 -40.22 23.93 25.61
C GLN A 97 -39.23 23.16 24.73
N PRO A 98 -38.02 23.68 24.45
CA PRO A 98 -37.03 22.95 23.67
C PRO A 98 -36.63 21.70 24.43
N VAL A 99 -37.13 20.54 24.00
CA VAL A 99 -36.75 19.24 24.54
C VAL A 99 -35.24 19.09 24.36
N GLN A 100 -34.49 19.23 25.45
CA GLN A 100 -33.05 19.09 25.43
C GLN A 100 -32.72 17.66 25.02
N LYS A 101 -32.25 17.47 23.80
CA LYS A 101 -31.89 16.15 23.26
C LYS A 101 -30.89 15.51 24.23
N LYS A 102 -31.29 14.40 24.84
CA LYS A 102 -30.42 13.65 25.76
C LYS A 102 -29.13 13.29 25.02
N LYS A 103 -28.00 13.67 25.60
CA LYS A 103 -26.69 13.41 25.01
C LYS A 103 -26.50 11.89 24.88
N LYS A 104 -26.13 11.42 23.68
CA LYS A 104 -25.82 10.00 23.43
C LYS A 104 -24.82 9.48 24.47
N GLY A 105 -25.05 8.26 24.98
CA GLY A 105 -24.14 7.60 25.93
C GLY A 105 -22.77 7.30 25.32
N SER A 106 -21.75 7.12 26.15
CA SER A 106 -20.36 6.88 25.72
C SER A 106 -20.25 5.73 24.69
N MET A 107 -20.91 4.60 24.98
CA MET A 107 -20.91 3.43 24.10
C MET A 107 -21.60 3.70 22.76
N GLN A 108 -22.69 4.46 22.76
CA GLN A 108 -23.40 4.84 21.54
C GLN A 108 -22.55 5.77 20.66
N ARG A 109 -21.78 6.69 21.28
CA ARG A 109 -20.81 7.53 20.55
C ARG A 109 -19.67 6.70 19.97
N ALA A 110 -19.15 5.73 20.73
CA ALA A 110 -18.10 4.83 20.26
C ALA A 110 -18.56 4.03 19.03
N ARG A 111 -19.75 3.42 19.07
CA ARG A 111 -20.36 2.71 17.92
C ARG A 111 -20.53 3.62 16.71
N ALA A 112 -21.09 4.82 16.90
CA ALA A 112 -21.26 5.78 15.81
C ALA A 112 -19.92 6.18 15.17
N SER A 113 -18.88 6.43 15.99
CA SER A 113 -17.55 6.76 15.50
C SER A 113 -16.90 5.61 14.72
N TYR A 114 -17.15 4.36 15.12
CA TYR A 114 -16.66 3.17 14.44
C TYR A 114 -17.30 3.00 13.06
N HIS A 115 -18.63 3.13 12.97
CA HIS A 115 -19.34 3.08 11.69
C HIS A 115 -18.87 4.19 10.75
N LEU A 116 -18.71 5.42 11.25
CA LEU A 116 -18.19 6.54 10.46
C LEU A 116 -16.78 6.26 9.92
N GLN A 117 -15.93 5.56 10.68
CA GLN A 117 -14.61 5.16 10.19
C GLN A 117 -14.67 4.08 9.12
N ILE A 118 -15.62 3.16 9.19
CA ILE A 118 -15.84 2.15 8.14
C ILE A 118 -16.31 2.83 6.85
N GLU A 119 -17.31 3.71 6.93
CA GLU A 119 -17.84 4.44 5.77
C GLU A 119 -16.75 5.25 5.09
N LYS A 120 -15.99 6.03 5.85
CA LYS A 120 -14.84 6.79 5.31
C LYS A 120 -13.78 5.91 4.65
N LYS A 121 -13.58 4.68 5.12
CA LYS A 121 -12.66 3.73 4.47
C LYS A 121 -13.23 3.22 3.15
N LYS A 122 -14.52 2.87 3.13
CA LYS A 122 -15.22 2.43 1.92
C LYS A 122 -15.22 3.51 0.84
N GLU A 123 -15.56 4.75 1.19
CA GLU A 123 -15.54 5.89 0.26
C GLU A 123 -14.15 6.12 -0.34
N LYS A 124 -13.09 6.03 0.48
CA LYS A 124 -11.71 6.17 0.01
C LYS A 124 -11.30 5.04 -0.94
N GLU A 125 -11.69 3.82 -0.62
CA GLU A 125 -11.41 2.65 -1.45
C GLU A 125 -12.14 2.77 -2.79
N GLU A 126 -13.41 3.12 -2.78
CA GLU A 126 -14.21 3.33 -3.99
C GLU A 126 -13.60 4.43 -4.89
N HIS A 127 -13.28 5.59 -4.31
CA HIS A 127 -12.64 6.68 -5.04
C HIS A 127 -11.29 6.25 -5.63
N TYR A 128 -10.50 5.47 -4.88
CA TYR A 128 -9.24 4.94 -5.38
C TYR A 128 -9.44 3.98 -6.56
N GLN A 129 -10.42 3.07 -6.47
CA GLN A 129 -10.73 2.14 -7.57
C GLN A 129 -11.24 2.88 -8.81
N ASN A 130 -12.07 3.91 -8.63
CA ASN A 130 -12.57 4.74 -9.74
C ASN A 130 -11.41 5.43 -10.45
N LYS A 131 -10.55 6.13 -9.72
CA LYS A 131 -9.36 6.79 -10.28
C LYS A 131 -8.41 5.81 -10.96
N LYS A 132 -8.24 4.62 -10.39
CA LYS A 132 -7.41 3.56 -10.99
C LYS A 132 -7.99 3.13 -12.34
N ARG A 133 -9.30 2.91 -12.43
CA ARG A 133 -9.99 2.56 -13.68
C ARG A 133 -9.82 3.65 -14.74
N GLU A 134 -10.04 4.91 -14.38
CA GLU A 134 -9.86 6.05 -15.28
C GLU A 134 -8.43 6.10 -15.85
N ILE A 135 -7.41 5.92 -15.00
CA ILE A 135 -6.01 5.88 -15.41
C ILE A 135 -5.74 4.69 -16.34
N GLU A 136 -6.28 3.51 -16.04
CA GLU A 136 -6.12 2.33 -16.87
C GLU A 136 -6.78 2.50 -18.25
N GLU A 137 -7.96 3.09 -18.30
CA GLU A 137 -8.68 3.41 -19.54
C GLU A 137 -7.92 4.43 -20.38
N ALA A 138 -7.46 5.53 -19.77
CA ALA A 138 -6.63 6.53 -20.46
C ALA A 138 -5.34 5.90 -21.01
N ASN A 139 -4.70 5.01 -20.26
CA ASN A 139 -3.51 4.29 -20.69
C ASN A 139 -3.81 3.33 -21.85
N LYS A 140 -4.95 2.65 -21.86
CA LYS A 140 -5.38 1.78 -22.97
C LYS A 140 -5.56 2.60 -24.24
N ILE A 141 -6.30 3.71 -24.17
CA ILE A 141 -6.54 4.61 -25.30
C ILE A 141 -5.21 5.15 -25.84
N TYR A 142 -4.31 5.59 -24.95
CA TYR A 142 -2.99 6.08 -25.35
C TYR A 142 -2.16 5.01 -26.07
N LYS A 143 -2.09 3.79 -25.51
CA LYS A 143 -1.37 2.67 -26.11
C LYS A 143 -1.92 2.30 -27.48
N GLU A 144 -3.26 2.30 -27.62
CA GLU A 144 -3.92 2.02 -28.89
C GLU A 144 -3.58 3.08 -29.94
N LYS A 145 -3.77 4.38 -29.62
CA LYS A 145 -3.41 5.49 -30.50
C LYS A 145 -1.93 5.45 -30.89
N ARG A 146 -1.05 5.19 -29.93
CA ARG A 146 0.40 5.05 -30.16
C ARG A 146 0.70 3.89 -31.12
N LEU A 147 0.06 2.74 -30.93
CA LEU A 147 0.25 1.57 -31.81
C LEU A 147 -0.26 1.85 -33.22
N GLN A 148 -1.42 2.48 -33.37
CA GLN A 148 -1.97 2.88 -34.67
C GLN A 148 -1.05 3.86 -35.40
N ARG A 149 -0.56 4.91 -34.71
CA ARG A 149 0.42 5.86 -35.25
C ARG A 149 1.71 5.16 -35.65
N PHE A 150 2.24 4.28 -34.80
CA PHE A 150 3.44 3.50 -35.12
C PHE A 150 3.24 2.65 -36.39
N LYS A 151 2.11 1.93 -36.50
CA LYS A 151 1.77 1.14 -37.69
C LYS A 151 1.73 1.99 -38.96
N LYS A 152 1.23 3.23 -38.91
CA LYS A 152 1.25 4.15 -40.06
C LYS A 152 2.68 4.58 -40.41
N LEU A 153 3.49 4.96 -39.41
CA LEU A 153 4.84 5.48 -39.58
C LEU A 153 5.86 4.42 -40.01
N SER A 154 5.70 3.19 -39.54
CA SER A 154 6.63 2.07 -39.77
C SER A 154 6.41 1.36 -41.10
N LYS A 155 5.29 1.63 -41.79
CA LYS A 155 5.01 1.07 -43.12
C LYS A 155 6.05 1.53 -44.13
N LYS A 156 6.59 0.57 -44.87
CA LYS A 156 7.56 0.77 -45.94
C LYS A 156 7.08 0.09 -47.21
N THR A 157 7.49 0.61 -48.36
CA THR A 157 7.31 -0.01 -49.67
C THR A 157 8.27 -1.20 -49.82
N ASN A 158 8.09 -2.01 -50.85
CA ASN A 158 8.99 -3.13 -51.16
C ASN A 158 10.45 -2.70 -51.35
N LYS A 159 10.68 -1.42 -51.70
CA LYS A 159 12.01 -0.81 -51.83
C LYS A 159 12.55 -0.20 -50.52
N GLY A 160 11.87 -0.42 -49.39
CA GLY A 160 12.29 0.06 -48.07
C GLY A 160 12.01 1.54 -47.78
N GLN A 161 11.47 2.29 -48.76
CA GLN A 161 11.08 3.68 -48.57
C GLN A 161 9.80 3.77 -47.73
N PRO A 162 9.63 4.81 -46.91
CA PRO A 162 8.40 4.98 -46.16
C PRO A 162 7.19 5.22 -47.06
N VAL A 163 6.04 4.65 -46.69
CA VAL A 163 4.78 4.91 -47.39
C VAL A 163 4.28 6.31 -47.01
N MET A 164 4.15 7.20 -47.99
CA MET A 164 3.84 8.62 -47.74
C MET A 164 2.38 8.89 -47.37
N SER A 165 1.41 8.13 -47.89
CA SER A 165 -0.02 8.39 -47.66
C SER A 165 -0.38 8.50 -46.17
N GLY A 166 -0.03 7.49 -45.38
CA GLY A 166 -0.31 7.48 -43.94
C GLY A 166 0.50 8.50 -43.12
N ARG A 167 1.62 9.01 -43.65
CA ARG A 167 2.41 10.08 -43.01
C ARG A 167 1.79 11.44 -43.27
N ILE A 168 1.32 11.68 -44.49
CA ILE A 168 0.62 12.91 -44.87
C ILE A 168 -0.66 13.05 -44.04
N GLU A 169 -1.44 11.97 -43.86
CA GLU A 169 -2.60 11.98 -42.96
C GLU A 169 -2.25 12.45 -41.53
N LEU A 170 -1.14 11.96 -40.97
CA LEU A 170 -0.69 12.37 -39.63
C LEU A 170 -0.24 13.82 -39.57
N MET A 171 0.41 14.32 -40.63
CA MET A 171 0.79 15.73 -40.72
C MET A 171 -0.44 16.64 -40.82
N LEU A 172 -1.46 16.24 -41.59
CA LEU A 172 -2.73 16.97 -41.68
C LEU A 172 -3.46 16.98 -40.33
N GLU A 173 -3.56 15.83 -39.64
CA GLU A 173 -4.14 15.74 -38.29
C GLU A 173 -3.44 16.71 -37.32
N GLN A 174 -2.11 16.83 -37.41
CA GLN A 174 -1.33 17.74 -36.58
C GLN A 174 -1.62 19.21 -36.92
N LEU A 175 -1.61 19.59 -38.20
CA LEU A 175 -1.94 20.95 -38.63
C LEU A 175 -3.37 21.36 -38.22
N GLU A 176 -4.34 20.47 -38.40
CA GLU A 176 -5.72 20.73 -37.96
C GLU A 176 -5.83 20.89 -36.44
N SER A 177 -5.00 20.18 -35.67
CA SER A 177 -4.96 20.31 -34.21
C SER A 177 -4.35 21.66 -33.82
N GLU A 178 -3.24 22.05 -34.45
CA GLU A 178 -2.58 23.34 -34.24
C GLU A 178 -3.44 24.54 -34.66
N MET A 179 -4.33 24.36 -35.65
CA MET A 179 -5.25 25.43 -36.09
C MET A 179 -6.53 25.56 -35.23
N LYS A 180 -6.87 24.53 -34.45
CA LYS A 180 -8.05 24.53 -33.56
C LYS A 180 -7.71 25.00 -32.14
N GLU A 181 -6.43 25.03 -31.78
CA GLU A 181 -5.90 25.69 -30.57
C GLU A 181 -5.71 27.19 -30.81
#